data_AF-A0A225WK53-F1
#
_entry.id   AF-A0A225WK53-F1
#
_cell.length_a   1.000
_cell.length_b   1.000
_cell.length_c   1.000
_cell.angle_alpha   90.00
_cell.angle_beta   90.00
_cell.angle_gamma   90.00
#
_symmetry.space_group_name_H-M   'P 1'
#
loop_
_entity.id
_entity.type
_entity.pdbx_description
1 polymer ?
#
loop_
_entity_poly.entity_id
_entity_poly.type
_entity_poly.pdbx_seq_one_letter_code
_entity_poly.pdbx_strand_id
1 'polypeptide(L)'
;MSGPRVRHAAAAHETFVVRIWRWVKITIWHVFYGQNEWQRLCSPGADVDEEERVVRFRTELALSSKMVQTCNVVFDNEPFPVEATLHDVATRAKLDEKDATLMNNVRSCLLRCNFVNKVYARVHALKNEGYSSANPEHEEMLEQLWTNLKPGVRREGGRITKDEIGTDPMSDFRGMGLFSLIQLNYFTKGYKVEAQRALEESNHPTRWYPFAVTGINVTAFMIELIDGRLLDIELYRFGRRLNGNDVDSGLQQLHDVYATIFTRFNKLWVDTNPRDVMAFPTIFQSLKDDIRRELTQKAARAHAKKKQYKRGHATKNRARDIDQIQDDLRVEKVTGKNMAFEEDEDLPGLGQFYCTPCGRHFIDAKTRDVHLKTKVHKRRLKDVAQKQYTQNEAMQGAGKGVETYKAAHPKETDDMDDL
;
A
#
# COMPACT_ATOMS: atom_id res chain seq x y z
N MET A 1 28.37 -1.61 1.56
CA MET A 1 27.89 -0.25 1.86
C MET A 1 26.60 -0.02 1.08
N SER A 2 25.54 0.26 1.81
CA SER A 2 24.19 0.37 1.26
C SER A 2 23.94 1.78 0.67
N GLY A 3 24.67 2.80 1.15
CA GLY A 3 24.61 4.17 0.64
C GLY A 3 24.86 4.32 -0.87
N PRO A 4 26.01 3.84 -1.40
CA PRO A 4 26.27 3.88 -2.84
C PRO A 4 25.20 3.14 -3.66
N ARG A 5 24.71 2.00 -3.16
CA ARG A 5 23.66 1.21 -3.84
C ARG A 5 22.35 1.98 -3.95
N VAL A 6 21.93 2.68 -2.89
CA VAL A 6 20.74 3.54 -2.91
C VAL A 6 20.86 4.64 -3.97
N ARG A 7 22.03 5.26 -4.08
CA ARG A 7 22.28 6.31 -5.09
C ARG A 7 22.25 5.77 -6.51
N HIS A 8 22.90 4.63 -6.75
CA HIS A 8 22.88 3.96 -8.05
C HIS A 8 21.47 3.53 -8.44
N ALA A 9 20.71 2.93 -7.51
CA ALA A 9 19.32 2.54 -7.74
C ALA A 9 18.43 3.76 -8.04
N ALA A 10 18.55 4.82 -7.24
CA ALA A 10 17.80 6.06 -7.47
C ALA A 10 18.09 6.65 -8.85
N ALA A 11 19.36 6.67 -9.27
CA ALA A 11 19.76 7.16 -10.59
C ALA A 11 19.28 6.26 -11.74
N ALA A 12 19.26 4.93 -11.54
CA ALA A 12 18.78 3.97 -12.54
C ALA A 12 17.26 4.02 -12.74
N HIS A 13 16.50 4.38 -11.70
CA HIS A 13 15.04 4.50 -11.76
C HIS A 13 14.57 5.86 -12.32
N GLU A 14 15.43 6.87 -12.40
CA GLU A 14 15.08 8.14 -13.07
C GLU A 14 15.29 8.02 -14.59
N THR A 15 14.19 7.91 -15.33
CA THR A 15 14.23 8.03 -16.80
C THR A 15 14.79 9.38 -17.23
N PHE A 16 15.35 9.46 -18.44
CA PHE A 16 15.89 10.71 -19.00
C PHE A 16 14.89 11.88 -18.91
N VAL A 17 13.61 11.62 -19.20
CA VAL A 17 12.53 12.61 -19.10
C VAL A 17 12.32 13.09 -17.66
N VAL A 18 12.34 12.17 -16.68
CA VAL A 18 12.20 12.52 -15.26
C VAL A 18 13.38 13.35 -14.78
N ARG A 19 14.61 13.01 -15.21
CA ARG A 19 15.83 13.78 -14.88
C ARG A 19 15.75 15.21 -15.39
N ILE A 20 15.38 15.39 -16.66
CA ILE A 20 15.20 16.73 -17.25
C ILE A 20 14.10 17.49 -16.51
N TRP A 21 12.93 16.88 -16.32
CA TRP A 21 11.81 17.57 -15.68
C TRP A 21 12.14 17.98 -14.24
N ARG A 22 12.84 17.12 -13.49
CA ARG A 22 13.29 17.43 -12.14
C ARG A 22 14.34 18.55 -12.13
N TRP A 23 15.31 18.51 -13.05
CA TRP A 23 16.27 19.60 -13.19
C TRP A 23 15.57 20.92 -13.52
N VAL A 24 14.66 20.93 -14.50
CA VAL A 24 13.85 22.12 -14.86
C VAL A 24 13.08 22.62 -13.65
N LYS A 25 12.38 21.73 -12.93
CA LYS A 25 11.63 22.07 -11.72
C LYS A 25 12.54 22.71 -10.66
N ILE A 26 13.66 22.07 -10.32
CA ILE A 26 14.60 22.58 -9.32
C ILE A 26 15.14 23.95 -9.73
N THR A 27 15.54 24.10 -11.00
CA THR A 27 16.09 25.35 -11.52
C THR A 27 15.06 26.47 -11.51
N ILE A 28 13.82 26.22 -11.94
CA ILE A 28 12.72 27.21 -11.89
C ILE A 28 12.49 27.66 -10.44
N TRP A 29 12.34 26.73 -9.51
CA TRP A 29 12.10 27.08 -8.11
C TRP A 29 13.25 27.88 -7.50
N HIS A 30 14.49 27.52 -7.83
CA HIS A 30 15.66 28.24 -7.33
C HIS A 30 15.75 29.66 -7.92
N VAL A 31 15.53 29.83 -9.23
CA VAL A 31 15.64 31.12 -9.90
C VAL A 31 14.52 32.08 -9.51
N PHE A 32 13.27 31.60 -9.44
CA PHE A 32 12.11 32.47 -9.20
C PHE A 32 11.80 32.70 -7.72
N TYR A 33 12.11 31.73 -6.84
CA TYR A 33 11.72 31.79 -5.43
C TYR A 33 12.89 31.64 -4.47
N GLY A 34 14.12 31.42 -4.96
CA GLY A 34 15.29 31.19 -4.11
C GLY A 34 15.24 29.89 -3.30
N GLN A 35 14.23 29.04 -3.51
CA GLN A 35 13.98 27.86 -2.68
C GLN A 35 14.55 26.59 -3.31
N ASN A 36 15.11 25.72 -2.46
CA ASN A 36 15.49 24.35 -2.82
C ASN A 36 14.36 23.34 -2.45
N GLU A 37 14.46 22.09 -2.91
CA GLU A 37 13.41 21.08 -2.64
C GLU A 37 13.25 20.81 -1.14
N TRP A 38 14.32 20.92 -0.35
CA TRP A 38 14.28 20.75 1.10
C TRP A 38 13.42 21.79 1.81
N GLN A 39 13.60 23.06 1.46
CA GLN A 39 12.74 24.16 1.93
C GLN A 39 11.29 23.90 1.51
N ARG A 40 11.05 23.48 0.26
CA ARG A 40 9.68 23.18 -0.19
C ARG A 40 9.01 22.00 0.55
N LEU A 41 9.79 21.04 1.03
CA LEU A 41 9.31 19.87 1.76
C LEU A 41 9.09 20.15 3.25
N CYS A 42 9.91 21.02 3.82
CA CYS A 42 10.07 21.14 5.26
C CYS A 42 9.72 22.53 5.82
N SER A 43 9.52 23.57 4.98
CA SER A 43 9.15 24.91 5.45
C SER A 43 7.72 24.98 6.01
N PRO A 44 7.43 26.01 6.85
CA PRO A 44 6.08 26.30 7.33
C PRO A 44 5.05 26.35 6.19
N GLY A 45 3.89 25.72 6.37
CA GLY A 45 2.80 25.74 5.38
C GLY A 45 2.95 24.75 4.21
N ALA A 46 3.97 23.87 4.22
CA ALA A 46 4.06 22.78 3.27
C ALA A 46 2.93 21.76 3.50
N ASP A 47 1.96 21.71 2.57
CA ASP A 47 0.88 20.70 2.53
C ASP A 47 1.42 19.38 1.98
N VAL A 48 2.32 18.76 2.74
CA VAL A 48 2.93 17.46 2.42
C VAL A 48 2.83 16.56 3.65
N ASP A 49 2.17 15.42 3.47
CA ASP A 49 2.08 14.37 4.48
C ASP A 49 3.48 13.92 4.92
N GLU A 50 3.65 13.55 6.19
CA GLU A 50 4.96 13.21 6.74
C GLU A 50 5.61 12.00 6.07
N GLU A 51 4.83 11.01 5.63
CA GLU A 51 5.35 9.85 4.91
C GLU A 51 5.86 10.26 3.53
N GLU A 52 5.09 11.10 2.82
CA GLU A 52 5.53 11.66 1.54
C GLU A 52 6.80 12.52 1.74
N ARG A 53 6.87 13.27 2.84
CA ARG A 53 8.02 14.11 3.17
C ARG A 53 9.29 13.29 3.32
N VAL A 54 9.30 12.22 4.12
CA VAL A 54 10.50 11.39 4.32
C VAL A 54 10.91 10.63 3.05
N VAL A 55 9.93 10.19 2.25
CA VAL A 55 10.19 9.54 0.95
C VAL A 55 10.86 10.49 -0.03
N ARG A 56 10.33 11.72 -0.15
CA ARG A 56 10.92 12.76 -1.00
C ARG A 56 12.24 13.24 -0.44
N PHE A 57 12.37 13.31 0.88
CA PHE A 57 13.63 13.61 1.56
C PHE A 57 14.72 12.64 1.12
N ARG A 58 14.48 11.34 1.33
CA ARG A 58 15.40 10.27 0.91
C ARG A 58 15.82 10.40 -0.56
N THR A 59 14.85 10.68 -1.43
CA THR A 59 15.06 10.77 -2.88
C THR A 59 15.96 11.96 -3.24
N GLU A 60 15.75 13.12 -2.60
CA GLU A 60 16.61 14.29 -2.76
C GLU A 60 18.04 14.04 -2.24
N LEU A 61 18.17 13.36 -1.10
CA LEU A 61 19.48 13.02 -0.54
C LEU A 61 20.26 12.07 -1.47
N ALA A 62 19.60 11.04 -2.01
CA ALA A 62 20.22 10.05 -2.89
C ALA A 62 20.73 10.62 -4.21
N LEU A 63 19.97 11.56 -4.79
CA LEU A 63 20.19 12.07 -6.13
C LEU A 63 21.02 13.35 -6.16
N SER A 64 21.18 14.03 -5.01
CA SER A 64 22.04 15.21 -4.91
C SER A 64 23.51 14.85 -5.01
N SER A 65 24.22 15.47 -5.95
CA SER A 65 25.68 15.38 -6.06
C SER A 65 26.42 16.08 -4.91
N LYS A 66 25.76 16.99 -4.19
CA LYS A 66 26.34 17.73 -3.05
C LYS A 66 26.25 16.96 -1.73
N MET A 67 25.37 15.96 -1.66
CA MET A 67 25.05 15.20 -0.44
C MET A 67 25.67 13.80 -0.42
N VAL A 68 26.71 13.52 -1.21
CA VAL A 68 27.27 12.16 -1.34
C VAL A 68 27.62 11.54 0.03
N GLN A 69 28.36 12.27 0.84
CA GLN A 69 28.82 11.80 2.15
C GLN A 69 27.65 11.62 3.13
N THR A 70 26.78 12.64 3.22
CA THR A 70 25.57 12.62 4.04
C THR A 70 24.65 11.46 3.67
N CYS A 71 24.47 11.22 2.37
CA CYS A 71 23.68 10.14 1.82
C CYS A 71 24.24 8.77 2.24
N ASN A 72 25.56 8.59 2.21
CA ASN A 72 26.17 7.34 2.64
C ASN A 72 25.91 7.09 4.13
N VAL A 73 26.18 8.09 4.97
CA VAL A 73 25.93 8.01 6.42
C VAL A 73 24.47 7.66 6.74
N VAL A 74 23.52 8.29 6.05
CA VAL A 74 22.08 8.06 6.30
C VAL A 74 21.62 6.66 5.85
N PHE A 75 22.25 6.07 4.83
CA PHE A 75 21.78 4.83 4.21
C PHE A 75 22.71 3.62 4.38
N ASP A 76 23.76 3.70 5.19
CA ASP A 76 24.73 2.61 5.42
C ASP A 76 24.30 1.56 6.45
N ASN A 77 22.99 1.41 6.70
CA ASN A 77 22.38 0.42 7.62
C ASN A 77 22.84 0.51 9.09
N GLU A 78 23.61 1.53 9.46
CA GLU A 78 24.11 1.77 10.81
C GLU A 78 23.52 3.05 11.42
N PRO A 79 23.29 3.09 12.74
CA PRO A 79 22.84 4.31 13.41
C PRO A 79 23.84 5.45 13.22
N PHE A 80 23.32 6.67 13.06
CA PHE A 80 24.15 7.86 12.80
C PHE A 80 23.84 9.03 13.76
N PRO A 81 24.79 9.96 13.96
CA PRO A 81 24.60 11.14 14.80
C PRO A 81 23.65 12.13 14.11
N VAL A 82 22.40 12.16 14.54
CA VAL A 82 21.32 12.93 13.89
C VAL A 82 21.62 14.42 13.87
N GLU A 83 22.05 15.03 14.98
CA GLU A 83 22.28 16.48 15.04
C GLU A 83 23.49 16.92 14.19
N ALA A 84 24.57 16.13 14.16
CA ALA A 84 25.70 16.40 13.28
C ALA A 84 25.31 16.28 11.81
N THR A 85 24.49 15.26 11.47
CA THR A 85 23.96 15.06 10.11
C THR A 85 22.99 16.17 9.72
N LEU A 86 22.16 16.65 10.66
CA LEU A 86 21.26 17.78 10.46
C LEU A 86 22.02 19.05 10.09
N HIS A 87 23.10 19.36 10.82
CA HIS A 87 23.94 20.52 10.53
C HIS A 87 24.66 20.38 9.18
N ASP A 88 25.14 19.19 8.83
CA ASP A 88 25.74 18.92 7.51
C ASP A 88 24.73 19.13 6.37
N VAL A 89 23.49 18.64 6.53
CA VAL A 89 22.39 18.90 5.58
C VAL A 89 22.10 20.41 5.48
N ALA A 90 21.96 21.09 6.61
CA ALA A 90 21.65 22.52 6.65
C ALA A 90 22.72 23.36 5.94
N THR A 91 24.00 23.10 6.26
CA THR A 91 25.14 23.80 5.66
C THR A 91 25.21 23.57 4.15
N ARG A 92 25.18 22.31 3.71
CA ARG A 92 25.37 21.97 2.29
C ARG A 92 24.16 22.33 1.43
N ALA A 93 22.95 22.30 2.00
CA ALA A 93 21.73 22.72 1.31
C ALA A 93 21.46 24.24 1.46
N LYS A 94 22.25 24.96 2.27
CA LYS A 94 22.07 26.39 2.58
C LYS A 94 20.68 26.68 3.18
N LEU A 95 20.29 25.88 4.17
CA LEU A 95 19.03 26.09 4.90
C LEU A 95 19.20 27.21 5.92
N ASP A 96 18.10 27.92 6.22
CA ASP A 96 18.09 28.89 7.31
C ASP A 96 17.94 28.13 8.63
N GLU A 97 19.03 28.01 9.38
CA GLU A 97 19.02 27.33 10.69
C GLU A 97 18.16 28.06 11.73
N LYS A 98 17.78 29.32 11.49
CA LYS A 98 16.87 30.07 12.37
C LYS A 98 15.41 29.69 12.17
N ASP A 99 15.06 29.08 11.03
CA ASP A 99 13.71 28.55 10.78
C ASP A 99 13.52 27.25 11.57
N ALA A 100 12.96 27.39 12.78
CA ALA A 100 12.70 26.28 13.67
C ALA A 100 11.80 25.20 13.05
N THR A 101 10.83 25.57 12.21
CA THR A 101 9.91 24.61 11.59
C THR A 101 10.62 23.80 10.52
N LEU A 102 11.38 24.48 9.65
CA LEU A 102 12.23 23.86 8.64
C LEU A 102 13.18 22.85 9.28
N MET A 103 13.92 23.29 10.31
CA MET A 103 14.90 22.45 10.99
C MET A 103 14.26 21.27 11.73
N ASN A 104 13.10 21.47 12.37
CA ASN A 104 12.35 20.37 13.01
C ASN A 104 11.85 19.33 12.00
N ASN A 105 11.40 19.77 10.82
CA ASN A 105 10.93 18.86 9.78
C ASN A 105 12.08 18.06 9.13
N VAL A 106 13.24 18.70 8.92
CA VAL A 106 14.47 18.01 8.46
C VAL A 106 14.94 17.01 9.53
N ARG A 107 14.99 17.43 10.80
CA ARG A 107 15.32 16.55 11.94
C ARG A 107 14.38 15.34 12.02
N SER A 108 13.07 15.55 11.87
CA SER A 108 12.07 14.47 11.85
C SER A 108 12.34 13.45 10.75
N CYS A 109 12.69 13.90 9.54
CA CYS A 109 13.05 13.00 8.44
C CYS A 109 14.33 12.19 8.75
N LEU A 110 15.35 12.84 9.34
CA LEU A 110 16.59 12.17 9.74
C LEU A 110 16.37 11.18 10.87
N LEU A 111 15.56 11.51 11.87
CA LEU A 111 15.19 10.60 12.97
C LEU A 111 14.51 9.34 12.42
N ARG A 112 13.61 9.47 11.45
CA ARG A 112 12.98 8.30 10.80
C ARG A 112 13.98 7.46 10.01
N CYS A 113 14.90 8.08 9.28
CA CYS A 113 15.96 7.34 8.60
C CYS A 113 16.86 6.61 9.60
N ASN A 114 17.20 7.26 10.71
CA ASN A 114 18.04 6.66 11.75
C ASN A 114 17.32 5.53 12.49
N PHE A 115 16.02 5.66 12.74
CA PHE A 115 15.20 4.58 13.28
C PHE A 115 15.28 3.32 12.40
N VAL A 116 15.12 3.46 11.08
CA VAL A 116 15.28 2.34 10.14
C VAL A 116 16.65 1.70 10.26
N ASN A 117 17.72 2.51 10.37
CA ASN A 117 19.07 1.98 10.53
C ASN A 117 19.25 1.25 11.87
N LYS A 118 18.69 1.75 12.98
CA LYS A 118 18.70 1.05 14.27
C LYS A 118 18.03 -0.32 14.18
N VAL A 119 16.90 -0.40 13.49
CA VAL A 119 16.20 -1.67 13.26
C VAL A 119 17.05 -2.61 12.41
N TYR A 120 17.61 -2.13 11.30
CA TYR A 120 18.46 -2.95 10.43
C TYR A 120 19.75 -3.40 11.11
N ALA A 121 20.42 -2.54 11.88
CA ALA A 121 21.58 -2.91 12.67
C ALA A 121 21.25 -4.02 13.68
N ARG A 122 20.08 -3.94 14.34
CA ARG A 122 19.61 -5.01 15.23
C ARG A 122 19.32 -6.32 14.47
N VAL A 123 18.70 -6.25 13.29
CA VAL A 123 18.52 -7.42 12.42
C VAL A 123 19.85 -8.05 12.04
N HIS A 124 20.85 -7.24 11.63
CA HIS A 124 22.17 -7.74 11.27
C HIS A 124 22.90 -8.36 12.47
N ALA A 125 22.76 -7.77 13.67
CA ALA A 125 23.31 -8.36 14.90
C ALA A 125 22.70 -9.74 15.17
N LEU A 126 21.36 -9.88 15.12
CA LEU A 126 20.67 -11.16 15.31
C LEU A 126 21.00 -12.19 14.21
N LYS A 127 21.20 -11.73 12.97
CA LYS A 127 21.60 -12.59 11.85
C LYS A 127 23.02 -13.12 12.03
N ASN A 128 23.92 -12.31 12.58
CA ASN A 128 25.31 -12.68 12.80
C ASN A 128 25.52 -13.46 14.11
N GLU A 129 24.52 -13.47 14.99
CA GLU A 129 24.49 -14.31 16.18
C GLU A 129 24.20 -15.76 15.78
N GLY A 130 25.21 -16.62 15.90
CA GLY A 130 25.09 -18.05 15.61
C GLY A 130 24.27 -18.76 16.68
N TYR A 131 23.44 -19.72 16.26
CA TYR A 131 22.80 -20.64 17.19
C TYR A 131 23.86 -21.40 18.00
N SER A 132 23.60 -21.58 19.29
CA SER A 132 24.52 -22.21 20.24
C SER A 132 23.74 -23.11 21.17
N SER A 133 24.03 -24.40 21.13
CA SER A 133 23.39 -25.38 21.99
C SER A 133 23.80 -25.31 23.46
N ALA A 134 24.84 -24.53 23.75
CA ALA A 134 25.26 -24.22 25.11
C ALA A 134 24.45 -23.07 25.70
N ASN A 135 23.71 -22.31 24.88
CA ASN A 135 22.83 -21.25 25.35
C ASN A 135 21.42 -21.82 25.63
N PRO A 136 20.95 -21.81 26.89
CA PRO A 136 19.63 -22.33 27.24
C PRO A 136 18.49 -21.58 26.54
N GLU A 137 18.62 -20.27 26.28
CA GLU A 137 17.60 -19.49 25.59
C GLU A 137 17.44 -19.92 24.12
N HIS A 138 18.54 -20.31 23.48
CA HIS A 138 18.52 -20.82 22.10
C HIS A 138 17.83 -22.18 22.01
N GLU A 139 18.13 -23.08 22.95
CA GLU A 139 17.44 -24.38 23.05
C GLU A 139 15.96 -24.20 23.38
N GLU A 140 15.61 -23.26 24.26
CA GLU A 140 14.21 -22.93 24.56
C GLU A 140 13.45 -22.44 23.33
N MET A 141 14.04 -21.53 22.54
CA MET A 141 13.44 -21.08 21.28
C MET A 141 13.23 -22.23 20.29
N LEU A 142 14.15 -23.20 20.23
CA LEU A 142 14.00 -24.37 19.37
C LEU A 142 12.85 -25.28 19.85
N GLU A 143 12.72 -25.47 21.15
CA GLU A 143 11.65 -26.26 21.75
C GLU A 143 10.28 -25.57 21.60
N GLN A 144 10.24 -24.24 21.72
CA GLN A 144 9.04 -23.44 21.43
C GLN A 144 8.60 -23.63 19.97
N LEU A 145 9.53 -23.60 19.02
CA LEU A 145 9.23 -23.83 17.61
C LEU A 145 8.63 -25.22 17.39
N TRP A 146 9.22 -26.25 18.01
CA TRP A 146 8.68 -27.61 17.94
C TRP A 146 7.27 -27.70 18.53
N THR A 147 7.08 -27.15 19.73
CA THR A 147 5.80 -27.15 20.42
C THR A 147 4.70 -26.44 19.62
N ASN A 148 5.05 -25.35 18.92
CA ASN A 148 4.11 -24.63 18.07
C ASN A 148 3.70 -25.45 16.83
N LEU A 149 4.65 -26.18 16.22
CA LEU A 149 4.41 -26.97 15.00
C LEU A 149 3.74 -28.33 15.28
N LYS A 150 4.09 -28.99 16.39
CA LYS A 150 3.59 -30.32 16.76
C LYS A 150 3.09 -30.34 18.20
N PRO A 151 1.95 -29.69 18.50
CA PRO A 151 1.42 -29.63 19.85
C PRO A 151 1.10 -31.04 20.36
N GLY A 152 1.59 -31.38 21.55
CA GLY A 152 1.33 -32.66 22.21
C GLY A 152 2.15 -33.85 21.71
N VAL A 153 3.06 -33.65 20.74
CA VAL A 153 4.02 -34.68 20.30
C VAL A 153 5.38 -34.39 20.91
N ARG A 154 5.85 -35.28 21.79
CA ARG A 154 7.21 -35.18 22.32
C ARG A 154 8.20 -35.52 21.20
N ARG A 155 9.25 -34.71 21.05
CA ARG A 155 10.33 -34.97 20.10
C ARG A 155 11.02 -36.29 20.44
N GLU A 156 10.79 -37.33 19.64
CA GLU A 156 11.44 -38.65 19.82
C GLU A 156 12.83 -38.63 19.17
N GLY A 157 13.90 -38.77 19.96
CA GLY A 157 15.29 -38.84 19.45
C GLY A 157 16.24 -37.71 19.87
N GLY A 158 15.76 -36.74 20.67
CA GLY A 158 16.60 -35.64 21.15
C GLY A 158 16.85 -34.57 20.08
N ARG A 159 18.02 -33.92 20.11
CA ARG A 159 18.36 -32.72 19.29
C ARG A 159 18.52 -33.01 17.79
N ILE A 160 18.87 -34.25 17.42
CA ILE A 160 19.24 -34.64 16.06
C ILE A 160 18.20 -35.64 15.57
N THR A 161 17.20 -35.15 14.85
CA THR A 161 16.20 -35.98 14.17
C THR A 161 16.04 -35.49 12.73
N LYS A 162 15.85 -36.40 11.78
CA LYS A 162 15.47 -36.08 10.38
C LYS A 162 14.00 -35.64 10.36
N ASP A 163 13.70 -34.53 11.03
CA ASP A 163 12.34 -34.01 11.14
C ASP A 163 12.20 -32.67 10.39
N GLU A 164 10.98 -32.13 10.40
CA GLU A 164 10.56 -30.91 9.69
C GLU A 164 11.34 -29.63 10.08
N ILE A 165 12.09 -29.67 11.19
CA ILE A 165 12.95 -28.58 11.69
C ILE A 165 14.38 -28.67 11.14
N GLY A 166 14.73 -29.74 10.43
CA GLY A 166 16.10 -30.01 9.95
C GLY A 166 16.86 -30.97 10.85
N THR A 167 17.95 -31.53 10.32
CA THR A 167 18.74 -32.59 10.96
C THR A 167 19.66 -32.10 12.06
N ASP A 168 20.17 -30.88 11.95
CA ASP A 168 21.02 -30.27 12.97
C ASP A 168 20.81 -28.76 12.96
N PRO A 169 20.04 -28.22 13.93
CA PRO A 169 19.79 -26.79 14.09
C PRO A 169 21.08 -25.93 14.10
N MET A 170 22.19 -26.46 14.63
CA MET A 170 23.48 -25.75 14.61
C MET A 170 24.07 -25.65 13.20
N SER A 171 23.71 -26.53 12.28
CA SER A 171 24.11 -26.49 10.87
C SER A 171 23.12 -25.70 10.01
N ASP A 172 21.83 -25.84 10.30
CA ASP A 172 20.74 -25.29 9.51
C ASP A 172 20.65 -23.75 9.68
N PHE A 173 20.88 -23.23 10.90
CA PHE A 173 20.80 -21.80 11.19
C PHE A 173 22.11 -21.02 10.98
N ARG A 174 23.19 -21.62 10.43
CA ARG A 174 24.49 -20.94 10.30
C ARG A 174 24.45 -19.69 9.41
N GLY A 175 23.67 -19.72 8.33
CA GLY A 175 23.67 -18.65 7.32
C GLY A 175 22.87 -17.40 7.72
N MET A 176 21.74 -17.59 8.41
CA MET A 176 20.82 -16.52 8.82
C MET A 176 20.74 -16.32 10.34
N GLY A 177 21.56 -17.07 11.09
CA GLY A 177 21.72 -16.98 12.53
C GLY A 177 20.43 -17.19 13.31
N LEU A 178 20.47 -16.72 14.55
CA LEU A 178 19.37 -16.72 15.49
C LEU A 178 18.13 -15.99 14.94
N PHE A 179 18.34 -14.99 14.08
CA PHE A 179 17.25 -14.22 13.48
C PHE A 179 16.20 -15.08 12.76
N SER A 180 16.65 -16.10 12.01
CA SER A 180 15.74 -17.01 11.31
C SER A 180 14.91 -17.89 12.27
N LEU A 181 15.49 -18.32 13.40
CA LEU A 181 14.77 -19.05 14.46
C LEU A 181 13.74 -18.14 15.16
N ILE A 182 14.09 -16.89 15.44
CA ILE A 182 13.16 -15.90 15.99
C ILE A 182 11.98 -15.69 15.04
N GLN A 183 12.23 -15.57 13.74
CA GLN A 183 11.19 -15.40 12.72
C GLN A 183 10.25 -16.61 12.61
N LEU A 184 10.81 -17.82 12.61
CA LEU A 184 10.01 -19.05 12.61
C LEU A 184 9.14 -19.16 13.86
N ASN A 185 9.67 -18.83 15.04
CA ASN A 185 8.89 -18.78 16.26
C ASN A 185 7.77 -17.74 16.21
N TYR A 186 8.08 -16.54 15.72
CA TYR A 186 7.09 -15.50 15.55
C TYR A 186 5.94 -15.93 14.62
N PHE A 187 6.28 -16.52 13.47
CA PHE A 187 5.31 -17.01 12.50
C PHE A 187 4.44 -18.14 13.09
N THR A 188 5.05 -19.16 13.67
CA THR A 188 4.32 -20.32 14.21
C THR A 188 3.48 -19.99 15.44
N LYS A 189 3.90 -19.00 16.26
CA LYS A 189 3.15 -18.54 17.43
C LYS A 189 1.99 -17.60 17.06
N GLY A 190 2.25 -16.63 16.17
CA GLY A 190 1.32 -15.55 15.84
C GLY A 190 0.36 -15.87 14.69
N TYR A 191 0.82 -16.62 13.69
CA TYR A 191 0.08 -16.97 12.47
C TYR A 191 -0.19 -18.48 12.43
N LYS A 192 -0.83 -18.99 13.48
CA LYS A 192 -0.98 -20.44 13.72
C LYS A 192 -1.65 -21.18 12.57
N VAL A 193 -2.68 -20.57 11.97
CA VAL A 193 -3.44 -21.20 10.88
C VAL A 193 -2.60 -21.29 9.62
N GLU A 194 -1.91 -20.20 9.26
CA GLU A 194 -1.04 -20.14 8.11
C GLU A 194 0.18 -21.05 8.28
N ALA A 195 0.77 -21.08 9.47
CA ALA A 195 1.90 -21.93 9.80
C ALA A 195 1.53 -23.41 9.76
N GLN A 196 0.39 -23.81 10.35
CA GLN A 196 -0.08 -25.19 10.32
C GLN A 196 -0.41 -25.65 8.89
N ARG A 197 -1.10 -24.80 8.12
CA ARG A 197 -1.39 -25.09 6.71
C ARG A 197 -0.11 -25.24 5.89
N ALA A 198 0.87 -24.38 6.13
CA ALA A 198 2.17 -24.49 5.47
C ALA A 198 2.89 -25.78 5.86
N LEU A 199 2.87 -26.17 7.14
CA LEU A 199 3.44 -27.42 7.63
C LEU A 199 2.79 -28.66 6.97
N GLU A 200 1.47 -28.69 6.88
CA GLU A 200 0.73 -29.78 6.22
C GLU A 200 1.12 -29.90 4.74
N GLU A 201 1.15 -28.79 4.00
CA GLU A 201 1.53 -28.78 2.58
C GLU A 201 3.02 -29.10 2.38
N SER A 202 3.88 -28.70 3.33
CA SER A 202 5.31 -29.02 3.33
C SER A 202 5.58 -30.52 3.40
N ASN A 203 4.65 -31.29 3.99
CA ASN A 203 4.70 -32.75 4.11
C ASN A 203 3.91 -33.51 3.03
N HIS A 204 3.45 -32.82 1.97
CA HIS A 204 2.67 -33.47 0.92
C HIS A 204 3.44 -34.63 0.24
N PRO A 205 2.84 -35.80 -0.03
CA PRO A 205 3.56 -37.00 -0.51
C PRO A 205 4.40 -36.87 -1.79
N THR A 206 4.21 -35.81 -2.58
CA THR A 206 4.81 -35.62 -3.90
C THR A 206 5.46 -34.25 -4.04
N ARG A 207 4.70 -33.19 -3.73
CA ARG A 207 5.14 -31.79 -3.73
C ARG A 207 5.64 -31.29 -2.37
N TRP A 208 6.18 -32.16 -1.52
CA TRP A 208 6.76 -31.74 -0.25
C TRP A 208 7.84 -30.67 -0.47
N TYR A 209 8.05 -29.83 0.55
CA TYR A 209 9.17 -28.90 0.61
C TYR A 209 9.68 -28.81 2.06
N PRO A 210 10.96 -28.53 2.30
CA PRO A 210 11.48 -28.48 3.66
C PRO A 210 11.02 -27.21 4.38
N PHE A 211 10.14 -27.33 5.39
CA PHE A 211 9.53 -26.19 6.09
C PHE A 211 10.56 -25.22 6.69
N ALA A 212 11.47 -25.72 7.56
CA ALA A 212 12.46 -24.87 8.21
C ALA A 212 13.46 -24.24 7.23
N VAL A 213 13.93 -25.01 6.25
CA VAL A 213 14.84 -24.51 5.18
C VAL A 213 14.15 -23.43 4.36
N THR A 214 12.86 -23.58 4.06
CA THR A 214 12.06 -22.55 3.40
C THR A 214 11.99 -21.30 4.26
N GLY A 215 11.78 -21.44 5.56
CA GLY A 215 11.83 -20.33 6.51
C GLY A 215 13.16 -19.58 6.49
N ILE A 216 14.28 -20.31 6.49
CA ILE A 216 15.63 -19.73 6.40
C ILE A 216 15.82 -19.00 5.06
N ASN A 217 15.33 -19.56 3.94
CA ASN A 217 15.39 -18.92 2.63
C ASN A 217 14.54 -17.63 2.57
N VAL A 218 13.39 -17.61 3.24
CA VAL A 218 12.58 -16.39 3.39
C VAL A 218 13.33 -15.35 4.22
N THR A 219 13.99 -15.74 5.32
CA THR A 219 14.84 -14.83 6.10
C THR A 219 15.96 -14.25 5.24
N ALA A 220 16.65 -15.10 4.47
CA ALA A 220 17.72 -14.68 3.56
C ALA A 220 17.22 -13.67 2.52
N PHE A 221 16.06 -13.94 1.91
CA PHE A 221 15.44 -12.99 1.00
C PHE A 221 15.06 -11.68 1.70
N MET A 222 14.58 -11.73 2.94
CA MET A 222 14.29 -10.50 3.68
C MET A 222 15.54 -9.67 3.96
N ILE A 223 16.68 -10.30 4.27
CA ILE A 223 17.98 -9.62 4.34
C ILE A 223 18.35 -8.99 2.99
N GLU A 224 18.14 -9.68 1.87
CA GLU A 224 18.36 -9.08 0.54
C GLU A 224 17.48 -7.84 0.30
N LEU A 225 16.23 -7.82 0.79
CA LEU A 225 15.34 -6.67 0.71
C LEU A 225 15.80 -5.51 1.61
N ILE A 226 16.30 -5.82 2.80
CA ILE A 226 16.86 -4.85 3.77
C ILE A 226 18.14 -4.20 3.22
N ASP A 227 19.07 -5.01 2.71
CA ASP A 227 20.31 -4.53 2.08
C ASP A 227 20.03 -3.72 0.82
N GLY A 228 18.93 -4.01 0.13
CA GLY A 228 18.39 -3.23 -0.97
C GLY A 228 17.57 -2.00 -0.56
N ARG A 229 17.36 -1.76 0.75
CA ARG A 229 16.55 -0.66 1.30
C ARG A 229 15.10 -0.65 0.78
N LEU A 230 14.57 -1.81 0.40
CA LEU A 230 13.23 -1.94 -0.21
C LEU A 230 12.11 -1.94 0.84
N LEU A 231 12.44 -2.11 2.13
CA LEU A 231 11.48 -2.14 3.24
C LEU A 231 11.42 -0.82 4.03
N ASP A 232 12.23 0.19 3.67
CA ASP A 232 12.28 1.49 4.35
C ASP A 232 10.91 2.15 4.48
N ILE A 233 10.12 2.09 3.40
CA ILE A 233 8.78 2.69 3.36
C ILE A 233 7.85 2.04 4.38
N GLU A 234 7.92 0.71 4.53
CA GLU A 234 7.08 0.00 5.49
C GLU A 234 7.44 0.42 6.92
N LEU A 235 8.73 0.59 7.23
CA LEU A 235 9.18 1.05 8.55
C LEU A 235 8.91 2.55 8.82
N TYR A 236 8.94 3.41 7.79
CA TYR A 236 8.65 4.84 7.95
C TYR A 236 7.22 5.14 8.41
N ARG A 237 6.26 4.28 8.03
CA ARG A 237 4.84 4.41 8.42
C ARG A 237 4.62 4.24 9.92
N PHE A 238 5.45 3.42 10.56
CA PHE A 238 5.28 3.08 11.97
C PHE A 238 6.05 3.97 12.94
N GLY A 239 7.06 4.70 12.47
CA GLY A 239 7.79 5.70 13.28
C GLY A 239 6.91 6.81 13.86
N ARG A 240 5.61 6.87 13.48
CA ARG A 240 4.60 7.80 13.99
C ARG A 240 3.95 7.38 15.32
N ARG A 241 3.87 6.08 15.66
CA ARG A 241 3.02 5.59 16.77
C ARG A 241 3.71 5.43 18.12
N LEU A 242 5.04 5.45 18.14
CA LEU A 242 5.86 5.28 19.35
C LEU A 242 7.03 6.24 19.24
N ASN A 243 7.52 6.78 20.36
CA ASN A 243 8.55 7.83 20.43
C ASN A 243 9.91 7.43 19.79
N GLY A 244 9.97 7.28 18.46
CA GLY A 244 11.15 7.22 17.59
C GLY A 244 12.25 6.18 17.89
N ASN A 245 12.13 5.40 18.97
CA ASN A 245 13.23 4.63 19.56
C ASN A 245 12.86 3.18 19.88
N ASP A 246 11.62 2.75 19.66
CA ASP A 246 11.23 1.36 19.91
C ASP A 246 11.66 0.47 18.74
N VAL A 247 12.90 -0.01 18.81
CA VAL A 247 13.48 -0.93 17.83
C VAL A 247 12.71 -2.24 17.74
N ASP A 248 12.13 -2.71 18.85
CA ASP A 248 11.41 -3.98 18.91
C ASP A 248 10.10 -3.92 18.12
N SER A 249 9.39 -2.79 18.17
CA SER A 249 8.25 -2.54 17.28
C SER A 249 8.63 -2.53 15.80
N GLY A 250 9.84 -2.07 15.46
CA GLY A 250 10.38 -2.15 14.11
C GLY A 250 10.69 -3.59 13.68
N LEU A 251 11.28 -4.38 14.57
CA LEU A 251 11.52 -5.80 14.35
C LEU A 251 10.22 -6.57 14.14
N GLN A 252 9.19 -6.29 14.94
CA GLN A 252 7.88 -6.94 14.83
C GLN A 252 7.28 -6.77 13.43
N GLN A 253 7.35 -5.57 12.85
CA GLN A 253 6.88 -5.35 11.47
C GLN A 253 7.66 -6.16 10.44
N LEU A 254 8.97 -6.31 10.63
CA LEU A 254 9.78 -7.16 9.75
C LEU A 254 9.39 -8.64 9.91
N HIS A 255 9.01 -9.07 11.11
CA HIS A 255 8.46 -10.41 11.34
C HIS A 255 7.08 -10.59 10.68
N ASP A 256 6.24 -9.56 10.64
CA ASP A 256 4.97 -9.57 9.89
C ASP A 256 5.19 -9.67 8.37
N VAL A 257 6.20 -8.95 7.86
CA VAL A 257 6.62 -9.06 6.46
C VAL A 257 7.10 -10.48 6.17
N TYR A 258 7.91 -11.08 7.06
CA TYR A 258 8.34 -12.48 6.95
C TYR A 258 7.16 -13.45 6.85
N ALA A 259 6.20 -13.35 7.78
CA ALA A 259 5.00 -14.18 7.79
C ALA A 259 4.19 -14.04 6.49
N THR A 260 4.10 -12.82 5.97
CA THR A 260 3.45 -12.52 4.68
C THR A 260 4.18 -13.21 3.52
N ILE A 261 5.50 -13.13 3.45
CA ILE A 261 6.30 -13.75 2.38
C ILE A 261 6.17 -15.27 2.45
N PHE A 262 6.27 -15.87 3.64
CA PHE A 262 6.12 -17.31 3.81
C PHE A 262 4.72 -17.77 3.36
N THR A 263 3.68 -17.08 3.80
CA THR A 263 2.29 -17.41 3.44
C THR A 263 2.07 -17.31 1.92
N ARG A 264 2.63 -16.28 1.28
CA ARG A 264 2.59 -16.13 -0.19
C ARG A 264 3.36 -17.24 -0.90
N PHE A 265 4.52 -17.65 -0.38
CA PHE A 265 5.25 -18.78 -0.93
C PHE A 265 4.42 -20.06 -0.87
N ASN A 266 3.88 -20.40 0.30
CA ASN A 266 3.08 -21.61 0.47
C ASN A 266 1.87 -21.61 -0.49
N LYS A 267 1.18 -20.47 -0.60
CA LYS A 267 0.09 -20.32 -1.57
C LYS A 267 0.55 -20.53 -3.01
N LEU A 268 1.63 -19.88 -3.43
CA LEU A 268 2.17 -20.00 -4.78
C LEU A 268 2.59 -21.45 -5.09
N TRP A 269 3.22 -22.12 -4.13
CA TRP A 269 3.63 -23.51 -4.25
C TRP A 269 2.43 -24.44 -4.48
N VAL A 270 1.39 -24.31 -3.66
CA VAL A 270 0.15 -25.08 -3.78
C VAL A 270 -0.57 -24.80 -5.10
N ASP A 271 -0.71 -23.52 -5.48
CA ASP A 271 -1.38 -23.11 -6.71
C ASP A 271 -0.63 -23.60 -7.97
N THR A 272 0.71 -23.63 -7.91
CA THR A 272 1.55 -24.13 -9.02
C THR A 272 1.50 -25.65 -9.13
N ASN A 273 1.25 -26.36 -8.03
CA ASN A 273 1.18 -27.82 -7.94
C ASN A 273 2.37 -28.53 -8.63
N PRO A 274 3.62 -28.27 -8.20
CA PRO A 274 4.80 -28.84 -8.84
C PRO A 274 4.85 -30.36 -8.66
N ARG A 275 5.56 -31.05 -9.57
CA ARG A 275 5.73 -32.51 -9.50
C ARG A 275 6.53 -32.94 -8.27
N ASP A 276 7.57 -32.18 -7.96
CA ASP A 276 8.52 -32.47 -6.89
C ASP A 276 9.24 -31.19 -6.43
N VAL A 277 10.11 -31.35 -5.43
CA VAL A 277 10.88 -30.29 -4.79
C VAL A 277 11.86 -29.56 -5.74
N MET A 278 12.20 -30.13 -6.90
CA MET A 278 13.15 -29.50 -7.85
C MET A 278 12.61 -28.20 -8.45
N ALA A 279 11.30 -27.97 -8.41
CA ALA A 279 10.70 -26.71 -8.83
C ALA A 279 10.92 -25.56 -7.83
N PHE A 280 11.41 -25.86 -6.61
CA PHE A 280 11.59 -24.88 -5.53
C PHE A 280 12.39 -23.65 -5.96
N PRO A 281 13.60 -23.77 -6.54
CA PRO A 281 14.41 -22.59 -6.86
C PRO A 281 13.69 -21.66 -7.84
N THR A 282 13.03 -22.21 -8.87
CA THR A 282 12.32 -21.42 -9.89
C THR A 282 11.08 -20.74 -9.32
N ILE A 283 10.25 -21.46 -8.55
CA ILE A 283 9.03 -20.90 -7.95
C ILE A 283 9.39 -19.83 -6.92
N PHE A 284 10.37 -20.11 -6.06
CA PHE A 284 10.84 -19.16 -5.06
C PHE A 284 11.43 -17.90 -5.72
N GLN A 285 12.21 -18.06 -6.79
CA GLN A 285 12.76 -16.93 -7.53
C GLN A 285 11.64 -16.07 -8.18
N SER A 286 10.60 -16.69 -8.76
CA SER A 286 9.44 -15.95 -9.28
C SER A 286 8.77 -15.12 -8.18
N LEU A 287 8.60 -15.68 -6.98
CA LEU A 287 8.06 -14.94 -5.83
C LEU A 287 8.96 -13.77 -5.44
N LYS A 288 10.29 -13.96 -5.40
CA LYS A 288 11.25 -12.90 -5.09
C LYS A 288 11.12 -11.74 -6.07
N ASP A 289 11.01 -12.03 -7.35
CA ASP A 289 10.92 -11.01 -8.40
C ASP A 289 9.58 -10.27 -8.38
N ASP A 290 8.49 -10.98 -8.08
CA ASP A 290 7.17 -10.37 -7.87
C ASP A 290 7.16 -9.40 -6.69
N ILE A 291 7.68 -9.83 -5.54
CA ILE A 291 7.75 -8.99 -4.34
C ILE A 291 8.65 -7.76 -4.56
N ARG A 292 9.81 -7.95 -5.18
CA ARG A 292 10.70 -6.82 -5.53
C ARG A 292 10.00 -5.80 -6.41
N ARG A 293 9.33 -6.27 -7.47
CA ARG A 293 8.58 -5.42 -8.38
C ARG A 293 7.49 -4.64 -7.65
N GLU A 294 6.73 -5.29 -6.76
CA GLU A 294 5.69 -4.64 -5.96
C GLU A 294 6.26 -3.55 -5.04
N LEU A 295 7.36 -3.83 -4.33
CA LEU A 295 8.00 -2.88 -3.41
C LEU A 295 8.57 -1.67 -4.15
N THR A 296 9.24 -1.89 -5.29
CA THR A 296 9.74 -0.81 -6.14
C THR A 296 8.61 0.02 -6.75
N GLN A 297 7.51 -0.60 -7.19
CA GLN A 297 6.35 0.12 -7.73
C GLN A 297 5.59 0.91 -6.66
N LYS A 298 5.43 0.38 -5.44
CA LYS A 298 4.85 1.12 -4.30
C LYS A 298 5.65 2.40 -4.02
N ALA A 299 6.98 2.33 -4.06
CA ALA A 299 7.85 3.50 -3.93
C ALA A 299 7.57 4.56 -5.02
N ALA A 300 7.28 4.15 -6.25
CA ALA A 300 6.97 5.07 -7.35
C ALA A 300 5.52 5.63 -7.31
N ARG A 301 4.55 4.84 -6.84
CA ARG A 301 3.11 5.19 -6.83
C ARG A 301 2.67 6.10 -5.67
N ALA A 302 3.53 6.37 -4.69
CA ALA A 302 3.28 7.41 -3.68
C ALA A 302 2.95 8.79 -4.30
N HIS A 303 3.29 9.00 -5.58
CA HIS A 303 3.02 10.22 -6.34
C HIS A 303 1.77 10.21 -7.21
N ALA A 304 0.98 9.13 -7.23
CA ALA A 304 -0.23 9.08 -8.05
C ALA A 304 -1.37 9.86 -7.36
N LYS A 305 -1.46 11.16 -7.65
CA LYS A 305 -2.63 11.98 -7.29
C LYS A 305 -3.89 11.22 -7.72
N LYS A 306 -4.91 11.16 -6.86
CA LYS A 306 -6.27 10.63 -7.15
C LYS A 306 -7.03 11.50 -8.18
N LYS A 307 -6.38 11.87 -9.28
CA LYS A 307 -6.87 12.79 -10.31
C LYS A 307 -8.15 12.27 -10.95
N GLN A 308 -8.24 10.96 -11.18
CA GLN A 308 -9.44 10.33 -11.73
C GLN A 308 -10.63 10.40 -10.78
N TYR A 309 -10.43 10.14 -9.48
CA TYR A 309 -11.46 10.27 -8.46
C TYR A 309 -11.95 11.73 -8.34
N LYS A 310 -11.03 12.69 -8.19
CA LYS A 310 -11.37 14.12 -8.12
C LYS A 310 -12.10 14.60 -9.38
N ARG A 311 -11.69 14.12 -10.56
CA ARG A 311 -12.37 14.44 -11.84
C ARG A 311 -13.76 13.83 -11.93
N GLY A 312 -13.97 12.62 -11.41
CA GLY A 312 -15.26 11.94 -11.42
C GLY A 312 -16.28 12.53 -10.43
N HIS A 313 -15.81 13.08 -9.31
CA HIS A 313 -16.65 13.71 -8.27
C HIS A 313 -16.78 15.24 -8.40
N ALA A 314 -16.17 15.85 -9.41
CA ALA A 314 -16.32 17.28 -9.64
C ALA A 314 -17.77 17.61 -10.05
N THR A 315 -18.36 18.65 -9.46
CA THR A 315 -19.75 19.07 -9.72
C THR A 315 -20.05 19.32 -11.20
N LYS A 316 -19.09 19.89 -11.93
CA LYS A 316 -19.19 20.11 -13.39
C LYS A 316 -19.31 18.82 -14.23
N ASN A 317 -18.99 17.66 -13.66
CA ASN A 317 -19.09 16.35 -14.31
C ASN A 317 -20.17 15.48 -13.66
N ARG A 318 -21.01 16.05 -12.78
CA ARG A 318 -22.09 15.32 -12.13
C ARG A 318 -23.11 14.90 -13.19
N ALA A 319 -23.38 13.60 -13.28
CA ALA A 319 -24.43 13.08 -14.13
C ALA A 319 -25.81 13.44 -13.55
N ARG A 320 -26.84 13.38 -14.40
CA ARG A 320 -28.24 13.55 -13.95
C ARG A 320 -28.58 12.51 -12.87
N ASP A 321 -29.26 12.99 -11.83
CA ASP A 321 -29.70 12.16 -10.71
C ASP A 321 -30.83 11.19 -11.17
N ILE A 322 -31.06 10.13 -10.39
CA ILE A 322 -31.98 9.04 -10.79
C ILE A 322 -33.44 9.53 -10.82
N ASP A 323 -33.84 10.35 -9.86
CA ASP A 323 -35.18 10.93 -9.75
C ASP A 323 -35.53 11.83 -10.94
N GLN A 324 -34.60 12.69 -11.38
CA GLN A 324 -34.77 13.51 -12.58
C GLN A 324 -35.00 12.66 -13.84
N ILE A 325 -34.27 11.56 -13.97
CA ILE A 325 -34.44 10.62 -15.10
C ILE A 325 -35.79 9.88 -15.01
N GLN A 326 -36.25 9.55 -13.79
CA GLN A 326 -37.56 8.94 -13.60
C GLN A 326 -38.70 9.88 -14.01
N ASP A 327 -38.55 11.18 -13.76
CA ASP A 327 -39.49 12.20 -14.22
C ASP A 327 -39.47 12.35 -15.75
N ASP A 328 -38.28 12.38 -16.37
CA ASP A 328 -38.14 12.41 -17.85
C ASP A 328 -38.84 11.19 -18.48
N LEU A 329 -38.63 9.99 -17.92
CA LEU A 329 -39.29 8.77 -18.39
C LEU A 329 -40.81 8.77 -18.16
N ARG A 330 -41.30 9.47 -17.13
CA ARG A 330 -42.74 9.68 -16.93
C ARG A 330 -43.30 10.54 -18.06
N VAL A 331 -42.59 11.61 -18.44
CA VAL A 331 -42.97 12.48 -19.57
C VAL A 331 -42.98 11.70 -20.88
N GLU A 332 -41.96 10.88 -21.16
CA GLU A 332 -41.92 10.05 -22.38
C GLU A 332 -43.10 9.07 -22.44
N LYS A 333 -43.49 8.48 -21.30
CA LYS A 333 -44.65 7.59 -21.22
C LYS A 333 -45.97 8.30 -21.49
N VAL A 334 -46.15 9.51 -20.95
CA VAL A 334 -47.40 10.29 -21.11
C VAL A 334 -47.53 10.83 -22.53
N THR A 335 -46.42 11.31 -23.11
CA THR A 335 -46.41 11.93 -24.43
C THR A 335 -46.28 10.93 -25.58
N GLY A 336 -45.84 9.69 -25.30
CA GLY A 336 -45.60 8.64 -26.29
C GLY A 336 -44.44 8.94 -27.25
N LYS A 337 -43.65 9.98 -26.98
CA LYS A 337 -42.50 10.41 -27.79
C LYS A 337 -41.25 10.40 -26.92
N ASN A 338 -40.12 10.02 -27.52
CA ASN A 338 -38.82 10.13 -26.87
C ASN A 338 -38.45 11.62 -26.68
N MET A 339 -37.62 11.91 -25.68
CA MET A 339 -37.07 13.25 -25.48
C MET A 339 -36.30 13.71 -26.74
N ALA A 340 -36.78 14.77 -27.36
CA ALA A 340 -36.14 15.43 -28.49
C ALA A 340 -35.47 16.73 -28.00
N PHE A 341 -34.28 17.00 -28.51
CA PHE A 341 -33.49 18.19 -28.19
C PHE A 341 -33.29 19.00 -29.47
N GLU A 342 -33.26 20.33 -29.33
CA GLU A 342 -32.87 21.22 -30.42
C GLU A 342 -31.41 20.95 -30.83
N GLU A 343 -31.06 21.27 -32.09
CA GLU A 343 -29.71 21.07 -32.59
C GLU A 343 -28.71 21.96 -31.83
N ASP A 344 -27.81 21.33 -31.09
CA ASP A 344 -26.81 22.00 -30.26
C ASP A 344 -25.40 21.59 -30.69
N GLU A 345 -24.64 22.54 -31.23
CA GLU A 345 -23.26 22.33 -31.73
C GLU A 345 -22.28 21.88 -30.64
N ASP A 346 -22.55 22.19 -29.36
CA ASP A 346 -21.69 21.83 -28.24
C ASP A 346 -21.93 20.39 -27.74
N LEU A 347 -22.98 19.72 -28.23
CA LEU A 347 -23.33 18.35 -27.84
C LEU A 347 -22.89 17.29 -28.88
N PRO A 348 -22.49 16.08 -28.44
CA PRO A 348 -22.23 14.98 -29.35
C PRO A 348 -23.42 14.70 -30.26
N GLY A 349 -23.17 14.61 -31.58
CA GLY A 349 -24.21 14.31 -32.56
C GLY A 349 -25.30 15.37 -32.65
N LEU A 350 -24.96 16.64 -32.38
CA LEU A 350 -25.90 17.78 -32.34
C LEU A 350 -27.05 17.60 -31.33
N GLY A 351 -26.82 16.82 -30.27
CA GLY A 351 -27.83 16.49 -29.27
C GLY A 351 -28.88 15.45 -29.72
N GLN A 352 -28.83 14.99 -30.98
CA GLN A 352 -29.93 14.21 -31.57
C GLN A 352 -29.98 12.74 -31.10
N PHE A 353 -28.84 12.15 -30.73
CA PHE A 353 -28.78 10.74 -30.32
C PHE A 353 -28.71 10.61 -28.80
N TYR A 354 -29.85 10.74 -28.14
CA TYR A 354 -29.96 10.67 -26.68
C TYR A 354 -30.43 9.30 -26.14
N CYS A 355 -30.00 8.97 -24.92
CA CYS A 355 -30.49 7.82 -24.15
C CYS A 355 -31.01 8.28 -22.78
N THR A 356 -32.33 8.36 -22.64
CA THR A 356 -33.04 8.86 -21.44
C THR A 356 -32.65 8.14 -20.15
N PRO A 357 -32.66 6.79 -20.07
CA PRO A 357 -32.28 6.10 -18.83
C PRO A 357 -30.86 6.39 -18.32
N CYS A 358 -29.94 6.73 -19.24
CA CYS A 358 -28.55 7.00 -18.91
C CYS A 358 -28.19 8.49 -18.92
N GLY A 359 -29.14 9.36 -19.29
CA GLY A 359 -28.93 10.80 -19.35
C GLY A 359 -27.79 11.23 -20.26
N ARG A 360 -27.53 10.53 -21.39
CA ARG A 360 -26.30 10.68 -22.19
C ARG A 360 -26.57 10.87 -23.68
N HIS A 361 -25.84 11.81 -24.30
CA HIS A 361 -25.76 12.03 -25.74
C HIS A 361 -24.65 11.20 -26.40
N PHE A 362 -24.88 10.79 -27.65
CA PHE A 362 -23.99 9.97 -28.47
C PHE A 362 -23.72 10.66 -29.81
N ILE A 363 -22.59 10.30 -30.45
CA ILE A 363 -22.17 10.91 -31.72
C ILE A 363 -23.08 10.46 -32.87
N ASP A 364 -23.49 9.19 -32.87
CA ASP A 364 -24.36 8.61 -33.89
C ASP A 364 -25.33 7.57 -33.29
N ALA A 365 -26.35 7.19 -34.08
CA ALA A 365 -27.34 6.18 -33.71
C ALA A 365 -26.69 4.80 -33.45
N LYS A 366 -25.68 4.42 -34.23
CA LYS A 366 -25.02 3.11 -34.12
C LYS A 366 -24.34 2.93 -32.75
N THR A 367 -23.67 3.97 -32.27
CA THR A 367 -22.96 4.00 -30.99
C THR A 367 -23.95 3.97 -29.82
N ARG A 368 -25.06 4.69 -29.94
CA ARG A 368 -26.17 4.61 -28.97
C ARG A 368 -26.72 3.18 -28.90
N ASP A 369 -26.96 2.54 -30.03
CA ASP A 369 -27.56 1.20 -30.07
C ASP A 369 -26.61 0.12 -29.53
N VAL A 370 -25.29 0.28 -29.72
CA VAL A 370 -24.27 -0.54 -29.05
C VAL A 370 -24.32 -0.31 -27.53
N HIS A 371 -24.44 0.95 -27.08
CA HIS A 371 -24.56 1.29 -25.67
C HIS A 371 -25.75 0.60 -24.99
N LEU A 372 -26.93 0.58 -25.63
CA LEU A 372 -28.15 -0.06 -25.10
C LEU A 372 -27.94 -1.54 -24.77
N LYS A 373 -27.03 -2.22 -25.48
CA LYS A 373 -26.72 -3.65 -25.28
C LYS A 373 -25.74 -3.89 -24.12
N THR A 374 -25.06 -2.86 -23.62
CA THR A 374 -24.01 -3.00 -22.60
C THR A 374 -24.55 -3.32 -21.20
N LYS A 375 -23.72 -3.98 -20.38
CA LYS A 375 -24.03 -4.26 -18.97
C LYS A 375 -24.33 -2.99 -18.15
N VAL A 376 -23.68 -1.88 -18.49
CA VAL A 376 -23.84 -0.60 -17.80
C VAL A 376 -25.25 -0.06 -17.98
N HIS A 377 -25.75 -0.03 -19.21
CA HIS A 377 -27.11 0.40 -19.52
C HIS A 377 -28.15 -0.50 -18.84
N LYS A 378 -27.99 -1.82 -18.93
CA LYS A 378 -28.88 -2.80 -18.29
C LYS A 378 -28.95 -2.65 -16.77
N ARG A 379 -27.84 -2.28 -16.12
CA ARG A 379 -27.84 -1.98 -14.68
C ARG A 379 -28.59 -0.69 -14.39
N ARG A 380 -28.35 0.37 -15.18
CA ARG A 380 -29.03 1.65 -15.00
C ARG A 380 -30.55 1.55 -15.12
N LEU A 381 -31.06 0.72 -16.04
CA LEU A 381 -32.49 0.43 -16.14
C LEU A 381 -33.06 -0.18 -14.85
N LYS A 382 -32.29 -1.01 -14.14
CA LYS A 382 -32.71 -1.56 -12.84
C LYS A 382 -32.73 -0.48 -11.76
N ASP A 383 -31.73 0.40 -11.74
CA ASP A 383 -31.67 1.51 -10.77
C ASP A 383 -32.86 2.45 -10.96
N VAL A 384 -33.17 2.81 -12.20
CA VAL A 384 -34.28 3.71 -12.56
C VAL A 384 -35.66 3.06 -12.34
N ALA A 385 -35.74 1.73 -12.36
CA ALA A 385 -36.97 1.00 -12.05
C ALA A 385 -37.30 0.94 -10.54
N GLN A 386 -36.38 1.35 -9.67
CA GLN A 386 -36.66 1.45 -8.23
C GLN A 386 -37.71 2.53 -7.95
N LYS A 387 -38.35 2.48 -6.77
CA LYS A 387 -39.29 3.51 -6.35
C LYS A 387 -38.57 4.86 -6.32
N GLN A 388 -39.18 5.88 -6.94
CA GLN A 388 -38.66 7.23 -6.93
C GLN A 388 -38.58 7.75 -5.50
N TYR A 389 -37.41 8.27 -5.14
CA TYR A 389 -37.21 8.91 -3.85
C TYR A 389 -37.98 10.22 -3.79
N THR A 390 -38.73 10.46 -2.72
CA THR A 390 -39.56 11.66 -2.58
C THR A 390 -39.03 12.59 -1.51
N GLN A 391 -39.28 13.89 -1.67
CA GLN A 391 -38.94 14.88 -0.64
C GLN A 391 -39.62 14.57 0.71
N ASN A 392 -40.83 14.00 0.69
CA ASN A 392 -41.53 13.59 1.91
C ASN A 392 -40.81 12.47 2.65
N GLU A 393 -40.27 11.48 1.92
CA GLU A 393 -39.46 10.41 2.50
C GLU A 393 -38.16 10.97 3.11
N ALA A 394 -37.53 11.95 2.44
CA ALA A 394 -36.37 12.66 2.98
C ALA A 394 -36.71 13.42 4.28
N MET A 395 -37.86 14.10 4.30
CA MET A 395 -38.33 14.82 5.48
C MET A 395 -38.65 13.88 6.64
N GLN A 396 -39.30 12.74 6.37
CA GLN A 396 -39.54 11.69 7.36
C GLN A 396 -38.24 11.13 7.93
N GLY A 397 -37.26 10.83 7.08
CA GLY A 397 -35.92 10.40 7.51
C GLY A 397 -35.17 11.45 8.33
N ALA A 398 -35.46 12.74 8.10
CA ALA A 398 -34.95 13.86 8.89
C ALA A 398 -35.79 14.17 10.15
N GLY A 399 -36.77 13.35 10.49
CA GLY A 399 -37.63 13.51 11.67
C GLY A 399 -38.74 14.55 11.53
N LYS A 400 -39.01 15.04 10.32
CA LYS A 400 -40.10 15.98 10.02
C LYS A 400 -41.33 15.20 9.54
N GLY A 401 -42.17 14.78 10.48
CA GLY A 401 -43.47 14.18 10.18
C GLY A 401 -44.51 15.25 9.83
N VAL A 402 -45.36 14.98 8.83
CA VAL A 402 -46.58 15.76 8.59
C VAL A 402 -47.72 15.06 9.32
N GLU A 403 -48.18 15.62 10.43
CA GLU A 403 -49.35 15.11 11.14
C GLU A 403 -50.61 15.49 10.35
N THR A 404 -51.31 14.48 9.85
CA THR A 404 -52.61 14.68 9.20
C THR A 404 -53.68 14.75 10.27
N TYR A 405 -54.17 15.96 10.54
CA TYR A 405 -55.31 16.17 11.42
C TYR A 405 -56.60 15.84 10.67
N LYS A 406 -57.42 14.92 11.20
CA LYS A 406 -58.81 14.78 10.74
C LYS A 406 -59.55 16.06 11.16
N ALA A 407 -60.05 16.82 10.18
CA ALA A 407 -60.87 17.98 10.48
C ALA A 407 -62.10 17.52 11.29
N ALA A 408 -62.38 18.19 12.41
CA ALA A 408 -63.52 17.88 13.27
C ALA A 408 -64.88 18.05 12.56
N HIS A 409 -64.90 18.83 11.49
CA HIS A 409 -66.03 18.97 10.57
C HIS A 409 -65.53 18.81 9.14
N PRO A 410 -65.85 17.71 8.43
CA PRO A 410 -65.62 17.64 7.00
C PRO A 410 -66.49 18.72 6.33
N LYS A 411 -65.87 19.68 5.64
CA LYS A 411 -66.60 20.45 4.64
C LYS A 411 -66.81 19.52 3.45
N GLU A 412 -68.05 19.37 3.02
CA GLU A 412 -68.36 18.80 1.72
C GLU A 412 -67.59 19.60 0.68
N THR A 413 -66.65 18.96 0.01
CA THR A 413 -66.00 19.52 -1.16
C THR A 413 -66.97 19.31 -2.30
N ASP A 414 -67.60 20.39 -2.76
CA ASP A 414 -68.24 20.40 -4.07
C ASP A 414 -67.19 19.99 -5.10
N ASP A 415 -67.44 18.89 -5.80
CA ASP A 415 -66.71 18.46 -6.99
C ASP A 415 -66.78 19.57 -8.03
N MET A 416 -65.76 20.41 -8.08
CA MET A 416 -65.44 21.27 -9.21
C MET A 416 -63.93 21.17 -9.41
N ASP A 417 -63.52 20.30 -10.33
CA ASP A 417 -62.50 20.57 -11.34
C ASP A 417 -62.26 19.30 -12.18
N ASP A 418 -63.27 18.95 -12.99
CA ASP A 418 -63.01 18.56 -14.38
C ASP A 418 -62.89 19.87 -15.17
N LEU A 419 -61.67 20.28 -15.52
CA LEU A 419 -61.23 20.86 -16.81
C LEU A 419 -59.80 21.42 -16.75
#